data_AF-A0A925D6L1-F1
#
_entry.id   AF-A0A925D6L1-F1
#
_cell.length_a   1.000
_cell.length_b   1.000
_cell.length_c   1.000
_cell.angle_alpha   90.00
_cell.angle_beta   90.00
_cell.angle_gamma   90.00
#
_symmetry.space_group_name_H-M   'P 1'
#
loop_
_entity.id
_entity.type
_entity.pdbx_description
1 polymer ?
#
loop_
_entity_poly.entity_id
_entity_poly.type
_entity_poly.pdbx_seq_one_letter_code
_entity_poly.pdbx_strand_id
1 'polypeptide(L)'
;MSTPTLTSIREKVLAGERLSLEDGLVLYDPATPLHEVGLLANVVRERINGNRAYYNINTHLNPTNVCVYRCTFCAFRADLRSEKGYVMSDEQILARGQEAVDNGCTEMHIVGGLHHVKDYDWYVHVLRILHEAYPDLHLKGWTGVEINWFEFLTKKPVRQILQELMEAGLGSMPGGGAEIFHPEVRSKICEHKADAHNWLDIHRTAHELGLKTNCTMLYG
;
A
#
# COMPACT_ATOMS: atom_id res chain seq x y z
N MET A 1 -23.96 -25.18 11.68
CA MET A 1 -23.02 -24.55 12.65
C MET A 1 -23.83 -23.55 13.46
N SER A 2 -23.67 -23.49 14.78
CA SER A 2 -24.39 -22.49 15.58
C SER A 2 -23.91 -21.09 15.22
N THR A 3 -24.81 -20.11 15.20
CA THR A 3 -24.47 -18.70 15.05
C THR A 3 -23.46 -18.30 16.14
N PRO A 4 -22.32 -17.67 15.78
CA PRO A 4 -21.38 -17.18 16.78
C PRO A 4 -22.04 -16.21 17.76
N THR A 5 -21.58 -16.25 19.01
CA THR A 5 -21.95 -15.29 20.06
C THR A 5 -20.71 -14.53 20.49
N LEU A 6 -20.89 -13.36 21.11
CA LEU A 6 -19.76 -12.63 21.68
C LEU A 6 -18.99 -13.45 22.72
N THR A 7 -19.68 -14.31 23.48
CA THR A 7 -19.06 -15.25 24.42
C THR A 7 -18.17 -16.26 23.71
N SER A 8 -18.67 -16.94 22.67
CA SER A 8 -17.85 -17.90 21.90
C SER A 8 -16.67 -17.23 21.20
N ILE A 9 -16.82 -15.98 20.76
CA ILE A 9 -15.74 -15.20 20.15
C ILE A 9 -14.66 -14.86 21.20
N ARG A 10 -15.07 -14.45 22.41
CA ARG A 10 -14.16 -14.22 23.53
C ARG A 10 -13.33 -15.47 23.85
N GLU A 11 -13.96 -16.64 23.93
CA GLU A 11 -13.27 -17.90 24.19
C GLU A 11 -12.19 -18.19 23.15
N LYS A 12 -12.52 -18.06 21.86
CA LYS A 12 -11.55 -18.19 20.76
C LYS A 12 -10.39 -17.21 20.88
N VAL A 13 -10.66 -15.93 21.15
CA VAL A 13 -9.62 -14.89 21.32
C VAL A 13 -8.68 -15.24 22.49
N LEU A 14 -9.23 -15.65 23.62
CA LEU A 14 -8.46 -16.03 24.80
C LEU A 14 -7.61 -17.29 24.53
N ALA A 15 -8.15 -18.26 23.78
CA ALA A 15 -7.43 -19.46 23.35
C ALA A 15 -6.40 -19.19 22.23
N GLY A 16 -6.44 -18.03 21.58
CA GLY A 16 -5.56 -17.70 20.45
C GLY A 16 -5.97 -18.38 19.14
N GLU A 17 -7.24 -18.75 19.04
CA GLU A 17 -7.82 -19.37 17.85
C GLU A 17 -8.17 -18.34 16.78
N ARG A 18 -8.12 -18.78 15.52
CA ARG A 18 -8.48 -17.94 14.37
C ARG A 18 -10.01 -17.74 14.34
N LEU A 19 -10.43 -16.48 14.25
CA LEU A 19 -11.83 -16.11 14.03
C LEU A 19 -12.27 -16.40 12.59
N SER A 20 -13.52 -16.80 12.42
CA SER A 20 -14.16 -17.02 11.12
C SER A 20 -14.76 -15.71 10.56
N LEU A 21 -15.27 -15.77 9.33
CA LEU A 21 -16.00 -14.66 8.72
C LEU A 21 -17.24 -14.30 9.54
N GLU A 22 -17.99 -15.30 9.99
CA GLU A 22 -19.21 -15.14 10.79
C GLU A 22 -18.92 -14.50 12.15
N ASP A 23 -17.80 -14.84 12.79
CA ASP A 23 -17.34 -14.17 14.00
C ASP A 23 -17.10 -12.67 13.72
N GLY A 24 -16.46 -12.36 12.59
CA GLY A 24 -16.24 -10.99 12.13
C GLY A 24 -17.52 -10.20 11.88
N LEU A 25 -18.54 -10.83 11.26
CA LEU A 25 -19.84 -10.20 11.04
C LEU A 25 -20.54 -9.84 12.34
N VAL A 26 -20.47 -10.70 13.36
CA VAL A 26 -20.99 -10.39 14.71
C VAL A 26 -20.23 -9.21 15.33
N LEU A 27 -18.91 -9.17 15.21
CA LEU A 27 -18.09 -8.07 15.75
C LEU A 27 -18.33 -6.73 15.05
N TYR A 28 -18.70 -6.74 13.76
CA TYR A 28 -19.04 -5.55 12.98
C TYR A 28 -20.47 -5.05 13.21
N ASP A 29 -21.36 -5.87 13.79
CA ASP A 29 -22.74 -5.51 14.04
C ASP A 29 -22.82 -4.30 15.00
N PRO A 30 -23.56 -3.21 14.66
CA PRO A 30 -23.73 -2.05 15.53
C PRO A 30 -24.32 -2.35 16.92
N ALA A 31 -25.02 -3.48 17.08
CA ALA A 31 -25.54 -3.92 18.37
C ALA A 31 -24.46 -4.52 19.27
N THR A 32 -23.29 -4.88 18.73
CA THR A 32 -22.17 -5.42 19.51
C THR A 32 -21.51 -4.29 20.32
N PRO A 33 -21.38 -4.43 21.66
CA PRO A 33 -20.78 -3.39 22.48
C PRO A 33 -19.31 -3.11 22.11
N LEU A 34 -19.04 -1.89 21.60
CA LEU A 34 -17.70 -1.49 21.14
C LEU A 34 -16.61 -1.67 22.21
N HIS A 35 -16.93 -1.42 23.48
CA HIS A 35 -15.98 -1.59 24.59
C HIS A 35 -15.53 -3.04 24.76
N GLU A 36 -16.42 -4.01 24.49
CA GLU A 36 -16.07 -5.44 24.56
C GLU A 36 -15.16 -5.83 23.40
N VAL A 37 -15.43 -5.33 22.19
CA VAL A 37 -14.54 -5.52 21.04
C VAL A 37 -13.17 -4.92 21.33
N GLY A 38 -13.12 -3.71 21.91
CA GLY A 38 -11.88 -3.05 22.32
C GLY A 38 -11.08 -3.82 23.36
N LEU A 39 -11.74 -4.42 24.35
CA LEU A 39 -11.10 -5.27 25.36
C LEU A 39 -10.43 -6.50 24.70
N LEU A 40 -11.16 -7.21 23.84
CA LEU A 40 -10.64 -8.38 23.13
C LEU A 40 -9.48 -8.01 22.20
N ALA A 41 -9.59 -6.89 21.50
CA ALA A 41 -8.52 -6.37 20.66
C ALA A 41 -7.26 -6.03 21.48
N ASN A 42 -7.42 -5.42 22.67
CA ASN A 42 -6.29 -5.10 23.54
C ASN A 42 -5.57 -6.36 24.04
N VAL A 43 -6.31 -7.42 24.41
CA VAL A 43 -5.71 -8.71 24.79
C VAL A 43 -4.79 -9.25 23.69
N VAL A 44 -5.24 -9.24 22.43
CA VAL A 44 -4.41 -9.70 21.30
C VAL A 44 -3.23 -8.77 21.06
N ARG A 45 -3.44 -7.45 21.11
CA ARG A 45 -2.39 -6.43 20.93
C ARG A 45 -1.28 -6.58 21.97
N GLU A 46 -1.62 -6.74 23.24
CA GLU A 46 -0.65 -6.92 24.34
C GLU A 46 0.05 -8.28 24.26
N ARG A 47 -0.67 -9.34 23.88
CA ARG A 47 -0.06 -10.67 23.68
C ARG A 47 1.05 -10.64 22.62
N ILE A 48 0.84 -9.91 21.52
CA ILE A 48 1.79 -9.83 20.41
C ILE A 48 2.89 -8.78 20.67
N ASN A 49 2.54 -7.63 21.23
CA ASN A 49 3.43 -6.46 21.28
C ASN A 49 3.85 -6.02 22.68
N GLY A 50 3.29 -6.62 23.74
CA GLY A 50 3.36 -6.07 25.10
C GLY A 50 2.84 -4.63 25.14
N ASN A 51 3.47 -3.79 25.95
CA ASN A 51 3.20 -2.35 26.03
C ASN A 51 4.14 -1.50 25.14
N ARG A 52 4.43 -1.97 23.92
CA ARG A 52 5.24 -1.22 22.94
C ARG A 52 4.36 -0.56 21.88
N ALA A 53 4.71 0.63 21.44
CA ALA A 53 4.14 1.28 20.26
C ALA A 53 5.29 1.59 19.29
N TYR A 54 5.16 1.14 18.04
CA TYR A 54 6.19 1.29 17.02
C TYR A 54 5.89 2.50 16.13
N TYR A 55 6.92 3.26 15.81
CA TYR A 55 6.89 4.34 14.83
C TYR A 55 8.25 4.39 14.12
N ASN A 56 8.29 5.03 12.95
CA ASN A 56 9.52 5.39 12.27
C ASN A 56 9.42 6.84 11.78
N ILE A 57 10.56 7.40 11.35
CA ILE A 57 10.62 8.70 10.69
C ILE A 57 10.72 8.40 9.20
N ASN A 58 9.66 8.72 8.46
CA ASN A 58 9.57 8.52 7.03
C ASN A 58 8.99 9.75 6.34
N THR A 59 9.20 9.87 5.04
CA THR A 59 8.61 10.92 4.22
C THR A 59 7.95 10.36 2.97
N HIS A 60 7.12 11.17 2.30
CA HIS A 60 6.47 10.80 1.05
C HIS A 60 7.12 11.53 -0.13
N LEU A 61 7.26 10.81 -1.23
CA LEU A 61 7.57 11.34 -2.55
C LEU A 61 6.45 10.95 -3.51
N ASN A 62 5.89 11.96 -4.18
CA ASN A 62 4.97 11.77 -5.29
C ASN A 62 5.57 12.43 -6.54
N PRO A 63 6.29 11.68 -7.39
CA PRO A 63 6.98 12.24 -8.56
C PRO A 63 6.03 12.88 -9.59
N THR A 64 4.75 12.49 -9.56
CA THR A 64 3.70 13.10 -10.37
C THR A 64 2.34 12.85 -9.73
N ASN A 65 1.39 13.76 -9.97
CA ASN A 65 -0.02 13.56 -9.66
C ASN A 65 -0.89 13.32 -10.91
N VAL A 66 -0.29 13.27 -12.10
CA VAL A 66 -0.99 12.97 -13.35
C VAL A 66 -1.31 11.49 -13.40
N CYS A 67 -2.58 11.14 -13.52
CA CYS A 67 -3.02 9.76 -13.43
C CYS A 67 -4.12 9.43 -14.44
N VAL A 68 -3.99 8.29 -15.12
CA VAL A 68 -5.05 7.77 -16.01
C VAL A 68 -6.29 7.30 -15.26
N TYR A 69 -6.14 6.85 -14.01
CA TYR A 69 -7.27 6.39 -13.21
C TYR A 69 -8.05 7.55 -12.60
N ARG A 70 -9.35 7.34 -12.45
CA ARG A 70 -10.34 8.34 -12.01
C ARG A 70 -11.10 7.87 -10.78
N CYS A 71 -10.38 7.41 -9.75
CA CYS A 71 -11.00 6.99 -8.49
C CYS A 71 -11.82 8.14 -7.89
N THR A 72 -13.06 7.85 -7.48
CA THR A 72 -14.03 8.87 -7.05
C THR A 72 -13.65 9.56 -5.74
N PHE A 73 -12.84 8.89 -4.92
CA PHE A 73 -12.36 9.38 -3.62
C PHE A 73 -10.96 10.02 -3.67
N CYS A 74 -10.27 9.97 -4.82
CA CYS A 74 -8.90 10.47 -4.91
C CYS A 74 -8.86 11.96 -5.26
N ALA A 75 -8.58 12.80 -4.27
CA ALA A 75 -8.39 14.25 -4.48
C ALA A 75 -7.04 14.60 -5.15
N PHE A 76 -6.06 13.70 -5.05
CA PHE A 76 -4.69 13.95 -5.50
C PHE A 76 -4.54 13.99 -7.03
N ARG A 77 -5.35 13.18 -7.75
CA ARG A 77 -5.18 13.03 -9.20
C ARG A 77 -5.38 14.33 -9.99
N ALA A 78 -4.64 14.45 -11.08
CA ALA A 78 -4.79 15.46 -12.11
C ALA A 78 -4.86 14.81 -13.50
N ASP A 79 -5.58 15.45 -14.43
CA ASP A 79 -5.45 15.15 -15.86
C ASP A 79 -4.15 15.76 -16.41
N LEU A 80 -3.60 15.19 -17.48
CA LEU A 80 -2.29 15.60 -18.04
C LEU A 80 -2.18 17.11 -18.33
N ARG A 81 -3.27 17.75 -18.75
CA ARG A 81 -3.33 19.19 -19.08
C ARG A 81 -3.95 20.05 -17.98
N SER A 82 -4.16 19.48 -16.80
CA SER A 82 -4.70 20.23 -15.67
C SER A 82 -3.65 21.19 -15.12
N GLU A 83 -4.04 22.41 -14.74
CA GLU A 83 -3.14 23.40 -14.13
C GLU A 83 -2.51 22.91 -12.80
N LYS A 84 -3.21 22.02 -12.08
CA LYS A 84 -2.68 21.37 -10.87
C LYS A 84 -1.82 20.15 -11.15
N GLY A 85 -1.70 19.74 -12.42
CA GLY A 85 -0.90 18.59 -12.84
C GLY A 85 0.58 18.91 -12.81
N TYR A 86 1.39 17.99 -12.28
CA TYR A 86 2.84 18.17 -12.24
C TYR A 86 3.58 16.86 -12.50
N VAL A 87 4.83 17.00 -12.96
CA VAL A 87 5.85 15.96 -13.06
C VAL A 87 7.13 16.56 -12.52
N MET A 88 7.72 15.94 -11.51
CA MET A 88 8.95 16.42 -10.89
C MET A 88 10.16 16.19 -11.80
N SER A 89 11.11 17.12 -11.78
CA SER A 89 12.44 16.91 -12.36
C SER A 89 13.34 16.11 -11.41
N ASP A 90 14.47 15.62 -11.91
CA ASP A 90 15.47 14.89 -11.12
C ASP A 90 15.98 15.76 -9.95
N GLU A 91 16.22 17.06 -10.18
CA GLU A 91 16.65 17.98 -9.12
C GLU A 91 15.59 18.11 -8.02
N GLN A 92 14.31 18.15 -8.39
CA GLN A 92 13.21 18.22 -7.42
C GLN A 92 13.08 16.90 -6.63
N ILE A 93 13.27 15.76 -7.29
CA ILE A 93 13.24 14.43 -6.65
C ILE A 93 14.40 14.30 -5.66
N LEU A 94 15.62 14.65 -6.08
CA LEU A 94 16.81 14.62 -5.24
C LEU A 94 16.69 15.60 -4.08
N ALA A 95 16.16 16.81 -4.29
CA ALA A 95 15.92 17.76 -3.21
C ALA A 95 15.00 17.18 -2.11
N ARG A 96 13.98 16.40 -2.48
CA ARG A 96 13.13 15.69 -1.52
C ARG A 96 13.88 14.57 -0.78
N GLY A 97 14.80 13.89 -1.45
CA GLY A 97 15.71 12.93 -0.84
C GLY A 97 16.64 13.59 0.19
N GLN A 98 17.26 14.71 -0.18
CA GLN A 98 18.12 15.48 0.73
C GLN A 98 17.33 15.94 1.96
N GLU A 99 16.14 16.51 1.76
CA GLU A 99 15.28 16.93 2.87
C GLU A 99 14.94 15.76 3.79
N ALA A 100 14.69 14.56 3.24
CA ALA A 100 14.43 13.37 4.04
C ALA A 100 15.63 13.02 4.94
N VAL A 101 16.83 12.99 4.37
CA VAL A 101 18.08 12.69 5.08
C VAL A 101 18.37 13.74 6.14
N ASP A 102 18.24 15.03 5.82
CA ASP A 102 18.47 16.14 6.74
C ASP A 102 17.53 16.09 7.96
N ASN A 103 16.32 15.56 7.78
CA ASN A 103 15.33 15.36 8.85
C ASN A 103 15.44 13.99 9.55
N GLY A 104 16.46 13.18 9.26
CA GLY A 104 16.69 11.88 9.88
C GLY A 104 15.68 10.79 9.48
N CYS A 105 15.07 10.91 8.29
CA CYS A 105 14.20 9.86 7.78
C CYS A 105 15.02 8.60 7.46
N THR A 106 14.49 7.44 7.82
CA THR A 106 15.10 6.13 7.48
C THR A 106 14.41 5.46 6.30
N GLU A 107 13.25 5.97 5.88
CA GLU A 107 12.46 5.42 4.78
C GLU A 107 11.80 6.55 3.97
N MET A 108 11.79 6.40 2.64
CA MET A 108 11.00 7.22 1.74
C MET A 108 9.91 6.37 1.08
N HIS A 109 8.66 6.79 1.26
CA HIS A 109 7.49 6.17 0.68
C HIS A 109 7.18 6.83 -0.67
N ILE A 110 7.37 6.06 -1.75
CA ILE A 110 7.27 6.51 -3.13
C ILE A 110 6.00 5.91 -3.74
N VAL A 111 5.04 6.78 -4.03
CA VAL A 111 3.79 6.48 -4.75
C VAL A 111 3.54 7.59 -5.76
N GLY A 112 2.56 7.45 -6.65
CA GLY A 112 2.34 8.50 -7.63
C GLY A 112 1.15 8.26 -8.54
N GLY A 113 0.95 9.18 -9.47
CA GLY A 113 0.01 9.00 -10.56
C GLY A 113 0.54 8.04 -11.64
N LEU A 114 -0.39 7.40 -12.34
CA LEU A 114 -0.10 6.54 -13.50
C LEU A 114 -0.03 7.41 -14.76
N HIS A 115 1.15 7.95 -15.03
CA HIS A 115 1.39 8.91 -16.11
C HIS A 115 1.54 8.22 -17.47
N HIS A 116 0.59 8.42 -18.39
CA HIS A 116 0.54 7.70 -19.68
C HIS A 116 1.52 8.14 -20.76
N VAL A 117 2.19 9.29 -20.58
CA VAL A 117 3.29 9.76 -21.47
C VAL A 117 4.67 9.34 -20.93
N LYS A 118 4.77 8.91 -19.67
CA LYS A 118 6.02 8.43 -19.10
C LYS A 118 6.09 6.93 -19.33
N ASP A 119 7.20 6.48 -19.86
CA ASP A 119 7.49 5.06 -19.99
C ASP A 119 7.86 4.46 -18.63
N TYR A 120 8.03 3.14 -18.63
CA TYR A 120 8.43 2.39 -17.44
C TYR A 120 9.83 2.80 -16.94
N ASP A 121 10.76 3.08 -17.86
CA ASP A 121 12.14 3.44 -17.53
C ASP A 121 12.22 4.72 -16.69
N TRP A 122 11.30 5.66 -16.88
CA TRP A 122 11.18 6.83 -16.01
C TRP A 122 10.91 6.44 -14.54
N TYR A 123 10.04 5.47 -14.25
CA TYR A 123 9.76 5.03 -12.87
C TYR A 123 10.94 4.28 -12.25
N VAL A 124 11.67 3.49 -13.06
CA VAL A 124 12.92 2.84 -12.65
C VAL A 124 13.99 3.88 -12.33
N HIS A 125 14.11 4.92 -13.16
CA HIS A 125 15.05 6.02 -12.98
C HIS A 125 14.82 6.78 -11.68
N VAL A 126 13.56 7.05 -11.31
CA VAL A 126 13.22 7.70 -10.03
C VAL A 126 13.82 6.94 -8.83
N LEU A 127 13.67 5.60 -8.80
CA LEU A 127 14.26 4.79 -7.74
C LEU A 127 15.79 4.84 -7.78
N ARG A 128 16.36 4.69 -8.98
CA ARG A 128 17.81 4.61 -9.17
C ARG A 128 18.53 5.87 -8.70
N ILE A 129 18.08 7.06 -9.11
CA ILE A 129 18.73 8.31 -8.71
C ILE A 129 18.65 8.54 -7.20
N LEU A 130 17.54 8.16 -6.55
CA LEU A 130 17.39 8.27 -5.10
C LEU A 130 18.30 7.27 -4.37
N HIS A 131 18.37 6.03 -4.86
CA HIS A 131 19.19 4.99 -4.25
C HIS A 131 20.69 5.31 -4.38
N GLU A 132 21.13 5.82 -5.54
CA GLU A 132 22.51 6.22 -5.77
C GLU A 132 22.91 7.44 -4.93
N ALA A 133 22.04 8.44 -4.81
CA ALA A 133 22.32 9.65 -4.03
C ALA A 133 22.20 9.44 -2.52
N TYR A 134 21.28 8.57 -2.08
CA TYR A 134 20.92 8.36 -0.67
C TYR A 134 20.84 6.86 -0.34
N PRO A 135 21.96 6.12 -0.38
CA PRO A 135 21.96 4.65 -0.26
C PRO A 135 21.44 4.12 1.08
N ASP A 136 21.51 4.92 2.15
CA ASP A 136 21.00 4.56 3.48
C ASP A 136 19.49 4.78 3.64
N LEU A 137 18.84 5.46 2.68
CA LEU A 137 17.41 5.74 2.72
C LEU A 137 16.63 4.55 2.12
N HIS A 138 15.84 3.85 2.96
CA HIS A 138 15.04 2.72 2.48
C HIS A 138 13.95 3.20 1.52
N LEU A 139 13.96 2.73 0.27
CA LEU A 139 12.94 3.09 -0.71
C LEU A 139 11.75 2.11 -0.62
N LYS A 140 10.61 2.60 -0.14
CA LYS A 140 9.33 1.87 -0.11
C LYS A 140 8.45 2.34 -1.27
N GLY A 141 8.32 1.51 -2.31
CA GLY A 141 7.51 1.78 -3.50
C GLY A 141 7.34 0.50 -4.32
N TRP A 142 6.80 0.53 -5.51
CA TRP A 142 5.53 1.20 -5.77
C TRP A 142 4.38 0.34 -5.20
N THR A 143 3.13 0.82 -5.18
CA THR A 143 2.01 -0.04 -4.77
C THR A 143 1.73 -1.12 -5.84
N GLY A 144 0.93 -2.13 -5.50
CA GLY A 144 0.46 -3.11 -6.50
C GLY A 144 -0.27 -2.49 -7.70
N VAL A 145 -0.75 -1.26 -7.58
CA VAL A 145 -1.44 -0.53 -8.66
C VAL A 145 -0.46 -0.08 -9.73
N GLU A 146 0.65 0.51 -9.31
CA GLU A 146 1.71 0.94 -10.23
C GLU A 146 2.39 -0.28 -10.86
N ILE A 147 2.63 -1.36 -10.10
CA ILE A 147 3.20 -2.59 -10.67
C ILE A 147 2.29 -3.19 -11.76
N ASN A 148 0.96 -3.22 -11.55
CA ASN A 148 0.01 -3.64 -12.58
C ASN A 148 0.02 -2.70 -13.81
N TRP A 149 0.23 -1.40 -13.59
CA TRP A 149 0.41 -0.44 -14.68
C TRP A 149 1.70 -0.68 -15.47
N PHE A 150 2.80 -1.02 -14.79
CA PHE A 150 4.07 -1.33 -15.44
C PHE A 150 3.99 -2.63 -16.25
N GLU A 151 3.26 -3.63 -15.78
CA GLU A 151 2.95 -4.83 -16.56
C GLU A 151 2.17 -4.47 -17.83
N PHE A 152 1.18 -3.58 -17.72
CA PHE A 152 0.47 -3.09 -18.89
C PHE A 152 1.38 -2.35 -19.89
N LEU A 153 2.28 -1.48 -19.42
CA LEU A 153 3.20 -0.71 -20.27
C LEU A 153 4.23 -1.60 -20.98
N THR A 154 4.85 -2.51 -20.23
CA THR A 154 6.03 -3.26 -20.69
C THR A 154 5.69 -4.62 -21.29
N LYS A 155 4.51 -5.17 -20.98
CA LYS A 155 4.12 -6.57 -21.25
C LYS A 155 5.06 -7.61 -20.62
N LYS A 156 5.92 -7.20 -19.67
CA LYS A 156 6.79 -8.09 -18.93
C LYS A 156 6.03 -8.75 -17.77
N PRO A 157 6.38 -9.98 -17.36
CA PRO A 157 5.83 -10.58 -16.15
C PRO A 157 6.15 -9.75 -14.91
N VAL A 158 5.21 -9.67 -13.97
CA VAL A 158 5.37 -8.99 -12.65
C VAL A 158 6.70 -9.32 -11.97
N ARG A 159 7.10 -10.60 -11.98
CA ARG A 159 8.37 -11.05 -11.37
C ARG A 159 9.58 -10.32 -11.95
N GLN A 160 9.64 -10.17 -13.28
CA GLN A 160 10.72 -9.47 -13.95
C GLN A 160 10.72 -7.97 -13.60
N ILE A 161 9.54 -7.35 -13.59
CA ILE A 161 9.39 -5.94 -13.21
C ILE A 161 9.89 -5.70 -11.79
N LEU A 162 9.49 -6.54 -10.83
CA LEU A 162 9.94 -6.42 -9.45
C LEU A 162 11.46 -6.61 -9.31
N GLN A 163 12.06 -7.54 -10.05
CA GLN A 163 13.52 -7.72 -10.06
C GLN A 163 14.24 -6.48 -10.60
N GLU A 164 13.78 -5.90 -11.71
CA GLU A 164 14.35 -4.67 -12.28
C GLU A 164 14.22 -3.47 -11.31
N LEU A 165 13.09 -3.36 -10.59
CA LEU A 165 12.89 -2.34 -9.57
C LEU A 165 13.80 -2.56 -8.36
N MET A 166 13.98 -3.81 -7.91
CA MET A 166 14.92 -4.16 -6.83
C MET A 166 16.36 -3.82 -7.21
N GLU A 167 16.77 -4.10 -8.44
CA GLU A 167 18.08 -3.70 -8.97
C GLU A 167 18.25 -2.18 -9.01
N ALA A 168 17.16 -1.42 -9.19
CA ALA A 168 17.17 0.03 -9.12
C ALA A 168 17.08 0.60 -7.68
N GLY A 169 17.08 -0.25 -6.65
CA GLY A 169 17.09 0.17 -5.25
C GLY A 169 15.76 0.02 -4.51
N LEU A 170 14.78 -0.68 -5.07
CA LEU A 170 13.53 -0.95 -4.36
C LEU A 170 13.75 -1.86 -3.14
N GLY A 171 13.38 -1.38 -1.96
CA GLY A 171 13.55 -2.13 -0.71
C GLY A 171 12.28 -2.81 -0.16
N SER A 172 11.10 -2.21 -0.33
CA SER A 172 9.82 -2.81 0.11
C SER A 172 8.63 -2.19 -0.62
N MET A 173 7.45 -2.81 -0.55
CA MET A 173 6.24 -2.24 -1.17
C MET A 173 5.23 -1.73 -0.14
N PRO A 174 4.60 -0.57 -0.38
CA PRO A 174 3.46 -0.12 0.41
C PRO A 174 2.19 -0.90 0.10
N GLY A 175 1.21 -0.81 1.02
CA GLY A 175 -0.05 -1.56 0.92
C GLY A 175 -1.20 -0.84 0.21
N GLY A 176 -0.93 0.34 -0.38
CA GLY A 176 -1.96 1.15 -1.02
C GLY A 176 -2.64 0.43 -2.19
N GLY A 177 -3.87 0.86 -2.50
CA GLY A 177 -4.58 0.41 -3.70
C GLY A 177 -5.45 -0.84 -3.59
N ALA A 178 -5.44 -1.48 -2.42
CA ALA A 178 -6.37 -2.55 -2.09
C ALA A 178 -7.83 -2.06 -2.06
N GLU A 179 -8.07 -0.89 -1.44
CA GLU A 179 -9.40 -0.28 -1.26
C GLU A 179 -10.40 -1.25 -0.62
N ILE A 180 -11.51 -1.56 -1.31
CA ILE A 180 -12.35 -2.72 -1.05
C ILE A 180 -12.20 -3.70 -2.23
N PHE A 181 -11.97 -4.96 -1.90
CA PHE A 181 -11.80 -6.02 -2.91
C PHE A 181 -13.12 -6.51 -3.49
N HIS A 182 -14.23 -6.41 -2.75
CA HIS A 182 -15.52 -6.90 -3.21
C HIS A 182 -15.93 -6.19 -4.52
N PRO A 183 -16.21 -6.93 -5.62
CA PRO A 183 -16.42 -6.33 -6.95
C PRO A 183 -17.52 -5.28 -6.99
N GLU A 184 -18.60 -5.49 -6.23
CA GLU A 184 -19.73 -4.57 -6.18
C GLU A 184 -19.35 -3.18 -5.65
N VAL A 185 -18.46 -3.12 -4.65
CA VAL A 185 -17.97 -1.83 -4.12
C VAL A 185 -16.87 -1.30 -5.04
N ARG A 186 -15.95 -2.17 -5.45
CA ARG A 186 -14.79 -1.79 -6.27
C ARG A 186 -15.20 -1.12 -7.59
N SER A 187 -16.23 -1.63 -8.27
CA SER A 187 -16.73 -1.04 -9.52
C SER A 187 -17.27 0.37 -9.34
N LYS A 188 -17.84 0.69 -8.17
CA LYS A 188 -18.38 2.02 -7.83
C LYS A 188 -17.28 3.05 -7.53
N ILE A 189 -16.12 2.59 -7.03
CA ILE A 189 -15.08 3.49 -6.49
C ILE A 189 -13.78 3.52 -7.34
N CYS A 190 -13.49 2.46 -8.09
CA CYS A 190 -12.20 2.18 -8.74
C CYS A 190 -12.35 1.39 -10.06
N GLU A 191 -13.21 1.82 -10.98
CA GLU A 191 -13.62 1.06 -12.18
C GLU A 191 -12.46 0.53 -13.07
N HIS A 192 -11.32 1.21 -13.12
CA HIS A 192 -10.21 0.86 -14.04
C HIS A 192 -8.91 0.43 -13.35
N LYS A 193 -8.92 0.31 -12.02
CA LYS A 193 -7.75 -0.08 -11.22
C LYS A 193 -7.49 -1.59 -11.33
N ALA A 194 -6.28 -2.05 -11.02
CA ALA A 194 -5.98 -3.48 -10.83
C ALA A 194 -7.07 -4.13 -9.98
N ASP A 195 -7.57 -5.30 -10.38
CA ASP A 195 -8.59 -6.00 -9.59
C ASP A 195 -7.97 -6.63 -8.32
N ALA A 196 -8.80 -7.26 -7.50
CA ALA A 196 -8.35 -7.88 -6.26
C ALA A 196 -7.34 -9.02 -6.50
N HIS A 197 -7.54 -9.81 -7.57
CA HIS A 197 -6.67 -10.95 -7.86
C HIS A 197 -5.28 -10.46 -8.28
N ASN A 198 -5.21 -9.52 -9.22
CA ASN A 198 -3.94 -8.95 -9.66
C ASN A 198 -3.18 -8.29 -8.50
N TRP A 199 -3.88 -7.53 -7.65
CA TRP A 199 -3.25 -6.92 -6.48
C TRP A 199 -2.65 -7.98 -5.54
N LEU A 200 -3.39 -9.05 -5.25
CA LEU A 200 -2.91 -10.15 -4.41
C LEU A 200 -1.75 -10.93 -5.05
N ASP A 201 -1.80 -11.19 -6.35
CA ASP A 201 -0.76 -11.94 -7.06
C ASP A 201 0.54 -11.14 -7.21
N ILE A 202 0.45 -9.82 -7.34
CA ILE A 202 1.61 -8.93 -7.29
C ILE A 202 2.28 -9.00 -5.91
N HIS A 203 1.50 -8.88 -4.83
CA HIS A 203 2.04 -8.98 -3.48
C HIS A 203 2.61 -10.37 -3.18
N ARG A 204 1.97 -11.44 -3.67
CA ARG A 204 2.49 -12.81 -3.59
C ARG A 204 3.85 -12.94 -4.28
N THR A 205 3.97 -12.43 -5.51
CA THR A 205 5.22 -12.45 -6.26
C THR A 205 6.32 -11.65 -5.53
N ALA A 206 5.97 -10.51 -4.95
CA ALA A 206 6.90 -9.73 -4.13
C ALA A 206 7.40 -10.52 -2.90
N HIS A 207 6.51 -11.22 -2.20
CA HIS A 207 6.88 -12.08 -1.06
C HIS A 207 7.79 -13.23 -1.48
N GLU A 208 7.54 -13.86 -2.63
CA GLU A 208 8.40 -14.91 -3.20
C GLU A 208 9.80 -14.40 -3.58
N LEU A 209 9.94 -13.11 -3.87
CA LEU A 209 11.22 -12.43 -4.11
C LEU A 209 11.88 -11.91 -2.82
N GLY A 210 11.25 -12.09 -1.66
CA GLY A 210 11.78 -11.68 -0.36
C GLY A 210 11.42 -10.25 0.05
N LEU A 211 10.67 -9.51 -0.76
CA LEU A 211 10.20 -8.16 -0.41
C LEU A 211 9.18 -8.22 0.72
N LYS A 212 9.27 -7.25 1.64
CA LYS A 212 8.21 -6.99 2.62
C LYS A 212 7.16 -6.07 2.02
N THR A 213 5.89 -6.32 2.36
CA THR A 213 4.79 -5.45 1.92
C THR A 213 3.79 -5.22 3.04
N ASN A 214 2.99 -4.17 2.90
CA ASN A 214 1.80 -3.93 3.73
C ASN A 214 0.52 -4.22 2.94
N CYS A 215 -0.65 -4.09 3.59
CA CYS A 215 -1.98 -4.15 2.98
C CYS A 215 -2.87 -3.11 3.66
N THR A 216 -3.76 -2.45 2.91
CA THR A 216 -4.75 -1.50 3.44
C THR A 216 -6.17 -1.97 3.16
N MET A 217 -7.14 -1.38 3.87
CA MET A 217 -8.56 -1.51 3.55
C MET A 217 -9.21 -0.13 3.73
N LEU A 218 -9.83 0.39 2.67
CA LEU A 218 -10.61 1.62 2.75
C LEU A 218 -11.95 1.30 3.42
N TYR A 219 -12.35 2.06 4.43
CA TYR A 219 -13.62 1.88 5.13
C TYR A 219 -14.28 3.23 5.44
N GLY A 220 -15.61 3.21 5.64
CA GLY A 220 -16.46 4.40 5.77
C GLY A 220 -17.51 4.46 4.65
#